data_AF-A0A960ZXK0-F1
#
_entry.id   AF-A0A960ZXK0-F1
#
_cell.length_a   1.000
_cell.length_b   1.000
_cell.length_c   1.000
_cell.angle_alpha   90.00
_cell.angle_beta   90.00
_cell.angle_gamma   90.00
#
_symmetry.space_group_name_H-M   'P 1'
#
loop_
_entity.id
_entity.type
_entity.pdbx_description
1 polymer ?
#
loop_
_entity_poly.entity_id
_entity_poly.type
_entity_poly.pdbx_seq_one_letter_code
_entity_poly.pdbx_strand_id
1 'polypeptide(L)'
;VLSRLVVPALPPGEKCRSLGLDRDQSDRQRCRQLLQEMKGLQGLARAAYYECAIGFYLPDGSVRSVSALCEGEILQEERGGQGFAFDSIFRKHGYEGTFGEVSEEVFARVSHYRKAFERLKYHLEQVEADLVATKP
;
A
#
# COMPACT_ATOMS: atom_id res chain seq x y z
N VAL A 1 -11.11 3.39 3.67
CA VAL A 1 -9.66 3.23 3.43
C VAL A 1 -9.47 2.88 1.97
N LEU A 2 -8.58 3.58 1.27
CA LEU A 2 -8.18 3.26 -0.10
C LEU A 2 -6.76 2.68 -0.04
N SER A 3 -6.52 1.55 -0.70
CA SER A 3 -5.19 1.00 -0.86
C SER A 3 -4.94 0.57 -2.30
N ARG A 4 -3.78 0.94 -2.84
CA ARG A 4 -3.39 0.63 -4.22
C ARG A 4 -1.90 0.38 -4.34
N LEU A 5 -1.52 -0.44 -5.32
CA LEU A 5 -0.16 -0.53 -5.83
C LEU A 5 -0.01 0.48 -6.97
N VAL A 6 1.11 1.22 -6.98
CA VAL A 6 1.44 2.14 -8.06
C VAL A 6 2.77 1.74 -8.69
N VAL A 7 2.80 1.60 -10.02
CA VAL A 7 3.97 1.30 -10.84
C VAL A 7 4.20 2.46 -11.81
N PRO A 8 5.05 3.46 -11.48
CA PRO A 8 5.17 4.70 -12.26
C PRO A 8 5.59 4.53 -13.72
N ALA A 9 6.27 3.43 -14.06
CA ALA A 9 6.73 3.15 -15.41
C ALA A 9 5.60 2.72 -16.38
N LEU A 10 4.43 2.34 -15.86
CA LEU A 10 3.30 1.95 -16.70
C LEU A 10 2.50 3.17 -17.18
N PRO A 11 1.73 3.04 -18.28
CA PRO A 11 0.85 4.10 -18.76
C PRO A 11 -0.13 4.61 -17.70
N PRO A 12 -0.60 5.87 -17.75
CA PRO A 12 -1.45 6.47 -16.72
C PRO A 12 -2.72 5.68 -16.35
N GLY A 13 -3.32 4.96 -17.30
CA GLY A 13 -4.50 4.12 -17.06
C GLY A 13 -4.21 2.76 -16.40
N GLU A 14 -2.94 2.35 -16.37
CA GLU A 14 -2.49 1.02 -15.94
C GLU A 14 -1.55 1.07 -14.74
N LYS A 15 -0.95 2.24 -14.46
CA LYS A 15 -0.01 2.42 -13.36
C LYS A 15 -0.58 2.18 -11.96
N CYS A 16 -1.90 2.23 -11.79
CA CYS A 16 -2.55 2.06 -10.49
C CYS A 16 -3.34 0.75 -10.47
N ARG A 17 -3.07 -0.10 -9.47
CA ARG A 17 -3.82 -1.35 -9.24
C ARG A 17 -4.49 -1.29 -7.87
N SER A 18 -5.82 -1.30 -7.84
CA SER A 18 -6.59 -1.31 -6.60
C SER A 18 -6.42 -2.65 -5.87
N LEU A 19 -6.28 -2.61 -4.54
CA LEU A 19 -6.24 -3.82 -3.74
C LEU A 19 -7.67 -4.23 -3.36
N GLY A 20 -8.12 -5.39 -3.85
CA GLY A 20 -9.37 -6.03 -3.43
C GLY A 20 -10.67 -5.53 -4.09
N LEU A 21 -10.60 -4.66 -5.10
CA LEU A 21 -11.79 -4.20 -5.84
C LEU A 21 -12.10 -5.06 -7.08
N ASP A 22 -11.09 -5.65 -7.71
CA ASP A 22 -11.28 -6.60 -8.81
C ASP A 22 -11.45 -8.02 -8.26
N ARG A 23 -12.71 -8.42 -8.04
CA ARG A 23 -13.06 -9.75 -7.50
C ARG A 23 -13.14 -10.86 -8.54
N ASP A 24 -13.11 -10.51 -9.82
CA ASP A 24 -13.28 -11.48 -10.92
C ASP A 24 -11.97 -12.21 -11.27
N GLN A 25 -10.83 -11.75 -10.74
CA GLN A 25 -9.52 -12.31 -11.01
C GLN A 25 -8.80 -12.69 -9.71
N SER A 26 -8.21 -13.88 -9.68
CA SER A 26 -7.34 -14.30 -8.58
C SER A 26 -6.09 -13.42 -8.49
N ASP A 27 -5.52 -13.31 -7.28
CA ASP A 27 -4.27 -12.58 -7.03
C ASP A 27 -3.14 -13.05 -7.95
N ARG A 28 -3.03 -14.37 -8.15
CA ARG A 28 -2.05 -14.95 -9.10
C ARG A 28 -2.25 -14.49 -10.54
N GLN A 29 -3.49 -14.37 -11.02
CA GLN A 29 -3.74 -13.87 -12.38
C GLN A 29 -3.31 -12.41 -12.51
N ARG A 30 -3.62 -11.58 -11.50
CA ARG A 30 -3.24 -10.16 -11.46
C ARG A 30 -1.72 -9.99 -11.38
N CYS A 31 -1.02 -10.80 -10.58
CA CYS A 31 0.44 -10.82 -10.53
C CYS A 31 1.04 -11.16 -11.89
N ARG A 32 0.58 -12.23 -12.54
CA ARG A 32 1.09 -12.62 -13.87
C ARG A 32 0.86 -11.56 -14.93
N GLN A 33 -0.31 -10.92 -14.94
CA GLN A 33 -0.59 -9.81 -15.87
C GLN A 33 0.40 -8.67 -15.65
N LEU A 34 0.61 -8.24 -14.41
CA LEU A 34 1.54 -7.16 -14.11
C LEU A 34 2.99 -7.52 -14.47
N LEU A 35 3.42 -8.75 -14.18
CA LEU A 35 4.75 -9.23 -14.58
C LEU A 35 4.93 -9.22 -16.11
N GLN A 36 3.89 -9.60 -16.86
CA GLN A 36 3.89 -9.60 -18.31
C GLN A 36 3.91 -8.19 -18.91
N GLU A 37 3.15 -7.25 -18.35
CA GLU A 37 3.18 -5.83 -18.72
C GLU A 37 4.55 -5.21 -18.48
N MET A 38 5.21 -5.60 -17.39
CA MET A 38 6.54 -5.13 -17.02
C MET A 38 7.67 -5.96 -17.65
N LYS A 39 7.37 -6.82 -18.62
CA LYS A 39 8.38 -7.67 -19.27
C LYS A 39 9.39 -6.80 -20.02
N GLY A 40 10.67 -7.02 -19.74
CA GLY A 40 11.78 -6.25 -20.32
C GLY A 40 12.15 -4.98 -19.55
N LEU A 41 11.34 -4.54 -18.58
CA LEU A 41 11.72 -3.46 -17.67
C LEU A 41 12.76 -3.94 -16.65
N GLN A 42 13.78 -3.11 -16.41
CA GLN A 42 14.91 -3.40 -15.53
C GLN A 42 15.23 -2.21 -14.62
N GLY A 43 15.89 -2.48 -13.49
CA GLY A 43 16.33 -1.44 -12.54
C GLY A 43 15.20 -0.52 -12.09
N LEU A 44 15.42 0.80 -12.17
CA LEU A 44 14.44 1.81 -11.74
C LEU A 44 13.10 1.76 -12.49
N ALA A 45 13.05 1.17 -13.69
CA ALA A 45 11.79 0.99 -14.40
C ALA A 45 10.86 -0.06 -13.73
N ARG A 46 11.36 -0.81 -12.74
CA ARG A 46 10.56 -1.73 -11.92
C ARG A 46 10.15 -1.13 -10.57
N ALA A 47 10.49 0.12 -10.30
CA ALA A 47 10.10 0.79 -9.06
C ALA A 47 8.57 0.80 -8.91
N ALA A 48 8.11 0.57 -7.70
CA ALA A 48 6.71 0.58 -7.34
C ALA A 48 6.52 1.02 -5.89
N TYR A 49 5.32 1.39 -5.53
CA TYR A 49 5.00 1.65 -4.13
C TYR A 49 3.55 1.30 -3.83
N TYR A 50 3.31 0.82 -2.62
CA TYR A 50 1.98 0.80 -2.08
C TYR A 50 1.62 2.16 -1.50
N GLU A 51 0.38 2.59 -1.73
CA GLU A 51 -0.20 3.79 -1.14
C GLU A 51 -1.46 3.41 -0.37
N CYS A 52 -1.53 3.86 0.89
CA CYS A 52 -2.73 3.81 1.71
C CYS A 52 -3.22 5.23 1.95
N ALA A 53 -4.51 5.48 1.77
CA ALA A 53 -5.17 6.71 2.19
C ALA A 53 -6.38 6.39 3.08
N ILE A 54 -6.46 7.10 4.21
CA ILE A 54 -7.55 6.99 5.17
C ILE A 54 -8.21 8.36 5.28
N GLY A 55 -9.46 8.47 4.83
CA GLY A 55 -10.33 9.61 5.11
C GLY A 55 -11.14 9.34 6.37
N PHE A 56 -11.34 10.36 7.20
CA PHE A 56 -12.14 10.32 8.42
C PHE A 56 -12.90 11.63 8.63
N TYR A 57 -14.06 11.51 9.27
CA TYR A 57 -14.92 12.63 9.63
C TYR A 57 -14.71 13.00 11.09
N LEU A 58 -14.69 14.28 11.38
CA LEU A 58 -14.65 14.81 12.74
C LEU A 58 -16.06 15.18 13.23
N PRO A 59 -16.27 15.26 14.56
CA PRO A 59 -17.58 15.65 15.11
C PRO A 59 -18.07 17.04 14.67
N ASP A 60 -17.16 17.94 14.30
CA ASP A 60 -17.47 19.27 13.76
C ASP A 60 -17.93 19.25 12.29
N GLY A 61 -18.02 18.06 11.68
CA GLY A 61 -18.40 17.86 10.28
C GLY A 61 -17.25 18.03 9.29
N SER A 62 -16.04 18.39 9.74
CA SER A 62 -14.88 18.50 8.87
C SER A 62 -14.37 17.12 8.43
N VAL A 63 -13.81 17.07 7.22
CA VAL A 63 -13.21 15.87 6.65
C VAL A 63 -11.70 16.04 6.64
N ARG A 64 -10.99 15.05 7.17
CA ARG A 64 -9.53 14.98 7.12
C ARG A 64 -9.10 13.69 6.45
N SER A 65 -7.87 13.68 5.96
CA SER A 65 -7.26 12.47 5.42
C SER A 65 -5.80 12.37 5.82
N VAL A 66 -5.34 11.13 5.94
CA VAL A 66 -3.94 10.78 6.05
C VAL A 66 -3.60 9.81 4.92
N SER A 67 -2.38 9.90 4.42
CA SER A 67 -1.84 8.93 3.47
C SER A 67 -0.48 8.44 3.92
N ALA A 68 -0.06 7.28 3.43
CA ALA A 68 1.28 6.76 3.62
C ALA A 68 1.72 5.92 2.42
N LEU A 69 3.02 5.95 2.15
CA LEU A 69 3.66 5.20 1.08
C LEU A 69 4.57 4.11 1.63
N CYS A 70 4.68 3.02 0.88
CA CYS A 70 5.67 1.99 1.08
C CYS A 70 6.38 1.72 -0.25
N GLU A 71 7.58 2.27 -0.39
CA GLU A 71 8.39 2.17 -1.59
C GLU A 71 9.09 0.81 -1.71
N GLY A 72 9.20 0.36 -2.96
CA GLY A 72 9.78 -0.92 -3.31
C GLY A 72 9.91 -1.08 -4.82
N GLU A 73 9.89 -2.33 -5.24
CA GLU A 73 9.97 -2.71 -6.65
C GLU A 73 9.13 -3.95 -6.91
N ILE A 74 8.78 -4.15 -8.18
CA ILE A 74 8.18 -5.38 -8.66
C ILE A 74 9.28 -6.34 -9.09
N LEU A 75 9.33 -7.54 -8.53
CA LEU A 75 10.28 -8.59 -8.92
C LEU A 75 9.96 -9.14 -10.32
N GLN A 76 10.88 -9.88 -10.92
CA GLN A 76 10.66 -10.48 -12.25
C GLN A 76 9.79 -11.75 -12.19
N GLU A 77 9.65 -12.34 -11.02
CA GLU A 77 8.90 -13.57 -10.78
C GLU A 77 8.21 -13.52 -9.41
N GLU A 78 7.14 -14.32 -9.27
CA GLU A 78 6.47 -14.49 -7.99
C GLU A 78 7.37 -15.23 -7.01
N ARG A 79 7.47 -14.72 -5.78
CA ARG A 79 8.19 -15.34 -4.67
C ARG A 79 7.34 -15.35 -3.42
N GLY A 80 7.44 -16.45 -2.67
CA GLY A 80 6.64 -16.70 -1.48
C GLY A 80 5.30 -17.36 -1.78
N GLY A 81 4.44 -17.44 -0.76
CA GLY A 81 3.13 -18.10 -0.84
C GLY A 81 2.10 -17.56 0.14
N GLN A 82 2.45 -16.52 0.88
CA GLN A 82 1.58 -15.83 1.84
C GLN A 82 1.21 -14.44 1.29
N GLY A 83 0.42 -13.68 2.04
CA GLY A 83 0.03 -12.32 1.69
C GLY A 83 -1.18 -12.24 0.76
N PHE A 84 -1.40 -11.05 0.19
CA PHE A 84 -2.57 -10.72 -0.61
C PHE A 84 -2.20 -9.87 -1.84
N ALA A 85 -3.01 -9.95 -2.89
CA ALA A 85 -2.87 -9.17 -4.11
C ALA A 85 -1.48 -9.32 -4.76
N PHE A 86 -0.64 -8.29 -4.67
CA PHE A 86 0.66 -8.23 -5.36
C PHE A 86 1.84 -8.51 -4.43
N ASP A 87 1.58 -8.98 -3.20
CA ASP A 87 2.60 -9.21 -2.19
C ASP A 87 3.65 -10.24 -2.62
N SER A 88 3.29 -11.21 -3.47
CA SER A 88 4.24 -12.21 -4.00
C SER A 88 5.24 -11.63 -5.00
N ILE A 89 4.98 -10.46 -5.56
CA ILE A 89 5.86 -9.81 -6.54
C ILE A 89 6.39 -8.46 -6.07
N PHE A 90 5.95 -7.96 -4.92
CA PHE A 90 6.41 -6.68 -4.38
C PHE A 90 7.50 -6.90 -3.34
N ARG A 91 8.67 -6.31 -3.57
CA ARG A 91 9.77 -6.24 -2.60
C ARG A 91 9.92 -4.82 -2.09
N LYS A 92 9.74 -4.62 -0.78
CA LYS A 92 9.97 -3.34 -0.12
C LYS A 92 11.47 -2.99 -0.12
N HIS A 93 11.81 -1.72 -0.35
CA HIS A 93 13.19 -1.27 -0.20
C HIS A 93 13.73 -1.55 1.22
N GLY A 94 14.96 -2.06 1.29
CA GLY A 94 15.64 -2.45 2.52
C GLY A 94 15.25 -3.84 3.05
N TYR A 95 14.50 -4.62 2.29
CA TYR A 95 14.13 -6.00 2.62
C TYR A 95 14.56 -6.94 1.48
N GLU A 96 15.06 -8.12 1.82
CA GLU A 96 15.46 -9.16 0.86
C GLU A 96 14.25 -9.88 0.25
N GLY A 97 13.24 -10.17 1.08
CA GLY A 97 12.04 -10.92 0.71
C GLY A 97 10.86 -10.04 0.28
N THR A 98 9.95 -10.65 -0.49
CA THR A 98 8.66 -10.05 -0.83
C THR A 98 7.73 -10.01 0.38
N PHE A 99 6.63 -9.25 0.28
CA PHE A 99 5.59 -9.31 1.31
C PHE A 99 4.92 -10.70 1.39
N GLY A 100 4.99 -11.52 0.34
CA GLY A 100 4.56 -12.91 0.37
C GLY A 100 5.56 -13.90 0.98
N GLU A 101 6.78 -13.44 1.30
CA GLU A 101 7.85 -14.23 1.95
C GLU A 101 8.07 -13.83 3.42
N VAL A 102 7.82 -12.57 3.81
CA VAL A 102 8.01 -12.11 5.20
C VAL A 102 6.87 -12.59 6.11
N SER A 103 7.14 -12.69 7.41
CA SER A 103 6.11 -13.04 8.40
C SER A 103 5.06 -11.94 8.51
N GLU A 104 3.86 -12.31 8.96
CA GLU A 104 2.77 -11.37 9.24
C GLU A 104 3.20 -10.28 10.23
N GLU A 105 4.00 -10.63 11.24
CA GLU A 105 4.56 -9.66 12.19
C GLU A 105 5.46 -8.62 11.51
N VAL A 106 6.33 -9.05 10.59
CA VAL A 106 7.18 -8.12 9.83
C VAL A 106 6.32 -7.24 8.94
N PHE A 107 5.36 -7.82 8.21
CA PHE A 107 4.43 -7.09 7.35
C PHE A 107 3.63 -6.04 8.14
N ALA A 108 3.08 -6.42 9.29
CA ALA A 108 2.29 -5.55 10.16
C ALA A 108 3.12 -4.36 10.71
N ARG A 109 4.45 -4.47 10.75
CA ARG A 109 5.33 -3.39 11.18
C ARG A 109 5.73 -2.45 10.04
N VAL A 110 5.79 -2.91 8.80
CA VAL A 110 6.44 -2.15 7.71
C VAL A 110 5.56 -1.81 6.52
N SER A 111 4.32 -2.31 6.50
CA SER A 111 3.35 -2.01 5.47
C SER A 111 2.92 -0.53 5.48
N HIS A 112 2.45 -0.06 4.32
CA HIS A 112 1.78 1.23 4.14
C HIS A 112 0.55 1.38 5.07
N TYR A 113 -0.14 0.29 5.39
CA TYR A 113 -1.24 0.30 6.36
C TYR A 113 -0.79 0.76 7.74
N ARG A 114 0.26 0.13 8.29
CA ARG A 114 0.80 0.48 9.60
C ARG A 114 1.14 1.95 9.69
N LYS A 115 1.89 2.45 8.70
CA LYS A 115 2.27 3.87 8.62
C LYS A 115 1.05 4.80 8.54
N ALA A 116 0.03 4.43 7.77
CA ALA A 116 -1.19 5.24 7.65
C ALA A 116 -2.00 5.27 8.95
N PHE A 117 -2.11 4.14 9.65
CA PHE A 117 -2.78 4.06 10.94
C PHE A 117 -2.01 4.78 12.07
N GLU A 118 -0.68 4.74 12.06
CA GLU A 118 0.13 5.54 12.98
C GLU A 118 -0.08 7.05 12.76
N ARG A 119 -0.13 7.49 11.50
CA ARG A 119 -0.49 8.88 11.16
C ARG A 119 -1.91 9.21 11.62
N LEU A 120 -2.88 8.33 11.37
CA LEU A 120 -4.25 8.51 11.84
C LEU A 120 -4.30 8.68 13.37
N LYS A 121 -3.64 7.79 14.11
CA LYS A 121 -3.58 7.83 15.58
C LYS A 121 -3.06 9.19 16.05
N TYR A 122 -1.94 9.64 15.49
CA TYR A 122 -1.37 10.95 15.81
C TYR A 122 -2.38 12.09 15.56
N HIS A 123 -3.06 12.09 14.41
CA HIS A 123 -4.07 13.12 14.12
C HIS A 123 -5.29 13.06 15.04
N LEU A 124 -5.73 11.88 15.45
CA LEU A 124 -6.84 11.72 16.39
C LEU A 124 -6.47 12.22 17.79
N GLU A 125 -5.24 11.95 18.26
CA GLU A 125 -4.73 12.47 19.55
C GLU A 125 -4.70 14.00 19.57
N GLN A 126 -4.31 14.64 18.45
CA GLN A 126 -4.35 16.11 18.33
C GLN A 126 -5.78 16.65 18.40
N VAL A 127 -6.72 16.01 17.69
CA VAL A 127 -8.13 16.42 17.71
C VAL A 127 -8.74 16.24 19.09
N GLU A 128 -8.43 15.14 19.79
CA GLU A 128 -8.89 14.91 21.16
C GLU A 128 -8.36 15.99 22.10
N ALA A 129 -7.08 16.36 22.00
CA ALA A 129 -6.49 17.43 22.80
C ALA A 129 -7.20 18.78 22.54
N ASP A 130 -7.46 19.12 21.27
CA ASP A 130 -8.17 20.36 20.89
C ASP A 130 -9.61 20.38 21.43
N LEU A 131 -10.33 19.26 21.38
CA LEU A 131 -11.70 19.13 21.90
C LEU A 131 -11.76 19.21 23.43
N VAL A 132 -10.76 18.68 24.13
CA VAL A 132 -10.68 18.78 25.60
C VAL A 132 -10.34 20.21 26.04
N ALA A 133 -9.43 20.88 25.33
CA ALA A 133 -9.03 22.26 25.62
C ALA A 133 -10.14 23.30 25.36
N THR A 134 -11.11 22.97 24.50
CA THR A 134 -12.25 23.84 24.16
C THR A 134 -13.51 23.59 25.00
N LYS A 135 -13.45 22.62 25.93
CA LYS A 135 -14.55 22.33 26.86
C LYS A 135 -14.53 23.36 28.00
N PRO A 136 -15.63 24.10 28.23
CA PRO A 136 -15.70 25.15 29.25
C PRO A 136 -15.63 24.60 30.68
#